data_AF-A0A2V7IJ01-F1
#
_entry.id   AF-A0A2V7IJ01-F1
#
_cell.length_a   1.000
_cell.length_b   1.000
_cell.length_c   1.000
_cell.angle_alpha   90.00
_cell.angle_beta   90.00
_cell.angle_gamma   90.00
#
_symmetry.space_group_name_H-M   'P 1'
#
loop_
_entity.id
_entity.type
_entity.pdbx_description
1 polymer ?
#
loop_
_entity_poly.entity_id
_entity_poly.type
_entity_poly.pdbx_seq_one_letter_code
_entity_poly.pdbx_strand_id
1 'polypeptide(L)' 'TVFLSQSWKFTAPVYIGDTITAEAEVTSVHATKPVCQLMIKVTRQTGETVLEGEAWCYTFGRRVDRVPNP' A
#
# COMPACT_ATOMS: atom_id res chain seq x y z
N THR A 1 1.73 -3.30 -10.01
CA THR A 1 2.32 -3.01 -8.70
C THR A 1 2.30 -4.27 -7.86
N VAL A 2 3.36 -4.58 -7.10
CA VAL A 2 3.43 -5.75 -6.21
C VAL A 2 3.99 -5.34 -4.85
N PHE A 3 3.50 -5.92 -3.75
CA PHE A 3 4.05 -5.67 -2.41
C PHE A 3 5.39 -6.38 -2.23
N LEU A 4 6.38 -5.65 -1.71
CA LEU A 4 7.73 -6.14 -1.39
C LEU A 4 7.86 -6.47 0.10
N SER A 5 7.25 -5.65 0.95
CA SER A 5 7.15 -5.88 2.39
C SER A 5 5.91 -5.19 2.96
N GLN A 6 5.44 -5.69 4.09
CA GLN A 6 4.22 -5.23 4.75
C GLN A 6 4.43 -5.32 6.27
N SER A 7 4.04 -4.27 6.99
CA SER A 7 4.00 -4.24 8.45
C SER A 7 2.60 -3.83 8.88
N TRP A 8 1.90 -4.74 9.57
CA TRP A 8 0.50 -4.56 9.92
C TRP A 8 0.29 -4.59 11.43
N LYS A 9 -0.61 -3.72 11.89
CA LYS A 9 -1.20 -3.78 13.22
C LYS A 9 -2.70 -3.98 13.08
N PHE A 10 -3.18 -5.14 13.51
CA PHE A 10 -4.60 -5.47 13.56
C PHE A 10 -5.17 -4.94 14.87
N THR A 11 -5.84 -3.78 14.80
CA THR A 11 -6.29 -3.03 15.98
C THR A 11 -7.64 -3.49 16.51
N ALA A 12 -8.47 -4.09 15.66
CA ALA A 12 -9.78 -4.62 16.00
C ALA A 12 -10.15 -5.79 15.07
N PRO A 13 -11.03 -6.72 15.49
CA PRO A 13 -11.55 -7.77 14.62
C PRO A 13 -12.40 -7.18 13.47
N VAL A 14 -12.79 -8.00 12.51
CA VAL A 14 -13.82 -7.72 11.49
C VAL A 14 -14.77 -8.92 11.48
N TYR A 15 -16.08 -8.67 11.44
CA TYR A 15 -17.11 -9.70 11.49
C TYR A 15 -17.84 -9.84 10.16
N ILE A 16 -18.55 -10.96 9.99
CA ILE A 16 -19.39 -11.21 8.82
C ILE A 16 -20.44 -10.10 8.71
N GLY A 17 -20.53 -9.49 7.53
CA GLY A 17 -21.46 -8.38 7.24
C GLY A 17 -20.86 -6.99 7.44
N ASP A 18 -19.64 -6.87 7.98
CA ASP A 18 -18.94 -5.58 8.02
C ASP A 18 -18.54 -5.11 6.61
N THR A 19 -18.59 -3.79 6.41
CA THR A 19 -18.00 -3.11 5.26
C THR A 19 -16.78 -2.34 5.74
N ILE A 20 -15.62 -2.61 5.16
CA ILE A 20 -14.37 -1.92 5.50
C ILE A 20 -13.88 -1.09 4.31
N THR A 21 -13.30 0.07 4.61
CA THR A 21 -12.72 1.00 3.64
C THR A 21 -11.22 1.09 3.91
N ALA A 22 -10.41 0.85 2.87
CA ALA A 22 -8.97 1.02 2.94
C ALA A 22 -8.54 2.31 2.24
N GLU A 23 -7.75 3.12 2.93
CA GLU A 23 -7.09 4.30 2.41
C GLU A 23 -5.59 4.03 2.35
N ALA A 24 -4.96 4.40 1.23
CA ALA A 24 -3.52 4.26 1.03
C ALA A 24 -2.93 5.60 0.57
N GLU A 25 -1.95 6.09 1.30
CA GLU A 25 -1.22 7.32 1.01
C GLU A 25 0.21 6.98 0.59
N VAL A 26 0.65 7.49 -0.57
CA VAL A 26 2.06 7.39 -0.98
C VAL A 26 2.88 8.38 -0.17
N THR A 27 3.71 7.87 0.73
CA THR A 27 4.56 8.70 1.60
C THR A 27 5.97 8.88 1.09
N SER A 28 6.43 7.98 0.21
CA SER A 28 7.76 8.06 -0.40
C SER A 28 7.79 7.36 -1.76
N VAL A 29 8.55 7.92 -2.70
CA VAL A 29 8.89 7.28 -3.97
C VAL A 29 10.40 7.24 -4.08
N HIS A 30 10.98 6.06 -4.30
CA HIS A 30 12.42 5.90 -4.37
C HIS A 30 12.95 6.49 -5.68
N ALA A 31 13.95 7.37 -5.60
CA ALA A 31 14.42 8.16 -6.75
C ALA A 31 14.92 7.31 -7.94
N THR A 32 15.62 6.21 -7.65
CA THR A 32 16.28 5.37 -8.68
C THR A 32 15.69 3.97 -8.85
N LYS A 33 14.86 3.52 -7.92
CA LYS A 33 14.28 2.19 -7.94
C LYS A 33 12.77 2.34 -8.15
N PRO A 34 12.13 1.44 -8.91
CA PRO A 34 10.69 1.45 -9.14
C PRO A 34 9.93 0.98 -7.88
N VAL A 35 10.10 1.67 -6.74
CA VAL A 35 9.47 1.32 -5.47
C VAL A 35 8.92 2.56 -4.76
N CYS A 36 7.78 2.42 -4.09
CA CYS A 36 7.20 3.45 -3.22
C CYS A 36 6.78 2.86 -1.87
N GLN A 37 6.67 3.72 -0.87
CA GLN A 37 6.12 3.40 0.44
C GLN A 37 4.69 3.91 0.53
N LEU A 38 3.81 3.08 1.10
CA LEU A 38 2.42 3.39 1.37
C LEU A 38 2.17 3.38 2.88
N MET A 39 1.53 4.41 3.40
CA MET A 39 0.82 4.35 4.67
C MET A 39 -0.61 3.90 4.41
N ILE A 40 -1.08 2.91 5.15
CA ILE A 40 -2.39 2.29 4.93
C ILE A 40 -3.19 2.30 6.22
N LYS A 41 -4.44 2.73 6.10
CA LYS A 41 -5.42 2.70 7.17
C LYS A 41 -6.69 2.04 6.66
N VAL A 42 -7.21 1.09 7.42
CA VAL A 42 -8.48 0.42 7.12
C VAL A 42 -9.47 0.71 8.24
N THR A 43 -10.60 1.29 7.88
CA THR A 43 -11.70 1.62 8.79
C THR A 43 -12.92 0.78 8.50
N ARG A 44 -13.66 0.40 9.54
CA ARG A 44 -14.97 -0.22 9.44
C ARG A 44 -16.05 0.83 9.17
N GLN A 45 -17.22 0.46 8.67
CA GLN A 45 -18.37 1.35 8.46
C GLN A 45 -18.78 2.19 9.69
N THR A 46 -18.39 1.76 10.89
CA THR A 46 -18.59 2.47 12.17
C THR A 46 -17.53 3.52 12.48
N GLY A 47 -16.51 3.66 11.63
CA GLY A 47 -15.36 4.56 11.80
C GLY A 47 -14.19 3.95 12.59
N GLU A 48 -14.35 2.77 13.17
CA GLU A 48 -13.29 2.10 13.92
C GLU A 48 -12.14 1.68 12.99
N THR A 49 -10.89 1.95 13.37
CA THR A 49 -9.73 1.46 12.65
C THR A 49 -9.52 -0.02 12.99
N VAL A 50 -9.52 -0.87 11.97
CA VAL A 50 -9.36 -2.33 12.13
C VAL A 50 -7.98 -2.82 11.72
N LEU A 51 -7.29 -2.05 10.87
CA LEU A 51 -5.91 -2.28 10.48
C LEU A 51 -5.23 -0.94 10.19
N GLU A 52 -4.01 -0.79 10.69
CA GLU A 52 -3.10 0.30 10.32
C GLU A 52 -1.71 -0.27 10.04
N GLY A 53 -0.96 0.37 9.16
CA GLY A 53 0.41 -0.03 8.89
C GLY A 53 1.00 0.57 7.63
N GLU A 54 2.09 -0.03 7.17
CA GLU A 54 2.83 0.43 6.01
C GLU A 54 3.21 -0.72 5.09
N ALA A 55 3.38 -0.40 3.81
CA ALA A 55 3.83 -1.35 2.81
C ALA A 55 4.81 -0.71 1.84
N TRP A 56 5.85 -1.46 1.48
CA TRP A 56 6.68 -1.15 0.33
C TRP A 56 6.12 -1.84 -0.90
N CYS A 57 5.93 -1.09 -1.97
CA CYS A 57 5.42 -1.59 -3.24
C CYS A 57 6.45 -1.38 -4.34
N TYR A 58 6.64 -2.38 -5.19
CA TYR A 58 7.20 -2.16 -6.51
C TYR A 58 6.14 -1.53 -7.42
N THR A 59 6.48 -0.38 -7.98
CA THR A 59 5.63 0.39 -8.89
C THR A 59 6.19 0.25 -10.29
N PHE A 60 5.50 -0.47 -11.17
CA PHE A 60 5.93 -0.61 -12.55
C PHE A 60 5.86 0.77 -13.22
N GLY A 61 7.03 1.39 -13.41
CA GLY A 61 7.13 2.64 -14.15
C GLY A 61 6.62 2.43 -15.57
N ARG A 62 5.86 3.38 -16.09
CA ARG A 62 5.50 3.39 -17.51
C ARG A 62 6.81 3.29 -18.31
N ARG A 63 6.95 2.29 -19.18
CA ARG A 63 8.08 2.23 -20.13
C ARG A 63 8.00 3.48 -21.01
N VAL A 64 8.79 4.49 -20.67
CA VAL A 64 9.15 5.58 -21.56
C VAL A 64 10.64 5.36 -21.79
N ASP A 65 10.95 4.88 -23.00
CA ASP A 65 12.28 4.82 -23.60
C ASP A 65 13.29 3.86 -22.96
N ARG A 66 13.20 2.58 -23.35
CA ARG A 66 14.37 1.68 -23.29
C ARG A 66 15.13 1.84 -24.60
N VAL A 67 16.21 2.64 -24.60
CA VAL A 67 17.28 2.42 -25.59
C VAL A 67 17.84 1.01 -25.32
N PRO A 68 17.97 0.14 -26.33
CA PRO A 68 18.48 -1.21 -26.11
C PRO A 68 19.88 -1.13 -25.51
N ASN A 69 20.13 -1.89 -24.45
CA ASN A 69 21.49 -2.13 -24.00
C ASN A 69 22.22 -2.91 -25.13
N PRO A 70 23.47 -2.57 -25.47
CA PRO A 70 24.23 -3.32 -26.46
C PRO A 70 24.40 -4.79 -26.07
#